data_AF-A0A9X9A029-F1
#
_entry.id   AF-A0A9X9A029-F1
#
_cell.length_a   1.000
_cell.length_b   1.000
_cell.length_c   1.000
_cell.angle_alpha   90.00
_cell.angle_beta   90.00
_cell.angle_gamma   90.00
#
_symmetry.space_group_name_H-M   'P 1'
#
loop_
_entity.id
_entity.type
_entity.pdbx_description
1 polymer ?
#
loop_
_entity_poly.entity_id
_entity_poly.type
_entity_poly.pdbx_seq_one_letter_code
_entity_poly.pdbx_strand_id
1 'polypeptide(L)'
;MMKNFVCTTCGVQYAASVEEPVSCHICDEERQYVNPKGQSWTTLENLQTDDTYKNEIIKEENGLYSITTKPGFAIGQTAFVVKTESYRLLWDCITYLDETTIAKIKELGELDAIALSHPHYYSTQVEWAETFDVPIYIHEDDKEWVMRPSS
;
A
#
# COMPACT_ATOMS: atom_id res chain seq x y z
N MET A 1 2.30 -10.72 20.70
CA MET A 1 1.11 -10.51 19.84
C MET A 1 1.60 -10.53 18.40
N MET A 2 0.90 -11.20 17.49
CA MET A 2 1.29 -11.22 16.08
C MET A 2 0.98 -9.86 15.43
N LYS A 3 1.86 -9.38 14.55
CA LYS A 3 1.75 -8.09 13.87
C LYS A 3 2.08 -8.23 12.39
N ASN A 4 1.38 -7.47 11.55
CA ASN A 4 1.75 -7.30 10.15
C ASN A 4 2.78 -6.18 10.03
N PHE A 5 4.06 -6.55 9.95
CA PHE A 5 5.15 -5.60 9.87
C PHE A 5 5.23 -4.95 8.49
N VAL A 6 5.52 -3.66 8.46
CA VAL A 6 5.69 -2.83 7.27
C VAL A 6 7.16 -2.42 7.18
N CYS A 7 7.81 -2.70 6.07
CA CYS A 7 9.16 -2.21 5.83
C CYS A 7 9.13 -0.68 5.70
N THR A 8 9.88 0.05 6.53
CA THR A 8 9.87 1.52 6.48
C THR A 8 10.55 2.10 5.24
N THR A 9 11.28 1.27 4.48
CA THR A 9 11.94 1.69 3.23
C THR A 9 11.02 1.57 2.04
N CYS A 10 10.45 0.39 1.75
CA CYS A 10 9.58 0.21 0.58
C CYS A 10 8.08 0.31 0.86
N GLY A 11 7.66 0.21 2.12
CA GLY A 11 6.25 0.28 2.52
C GLY A 11 5.48 -1.03 2.40
N VAL A 12 6.11 -2.11 1.92
CA VAL A 12 5.45 -3.41 1.79
C VAL A 12 5.22 -4.05 3.16
N GLN A 13 3.99 -4.53 3.35
CA GLN A 13 3.53 -5.21 4.55
C GLN A 13 3.66 -6.73 4.41
N TYR A 14 4.10 -7.38 5.49
CA TYR A 14 4.32 -8.81 5.56
C TYR A 14 3.18 -9.51 6.31
N ALA A 15 3.05 -10.82 6.09
CA ALA A 15 2.20 -11.69 6.88
C ALA A 15 2.49 -11.56 8.38
N ALA A 16 1.48 -11.84 9.21
CA ALA A 16 1.57 -11.59 10.63
C ALA A 16 2.61 -12.49 11.31
N SER A 17 3.50 -11.90 12.10
CA SER A 17 4.55 -12.60 12.85
C SER A 17 4.72 -12.02 14.26
N VAL A 18 5.37 -12.77 15.15
CA VAL A 18 5.67 -12.28 16.52
C VAL A 18 6.86 -11.32 16.50
N GLU A 19 7.86 -11.62 15.69
CA GLU A 19 9.09 -10.85 15.53
C GLU A 19 9.13 -10.20 14.15
N GLU A 20 9.88 -9.10 14.06
CA GLU A 20 10.16 -8.43 12.80
C GLU A 20 10.81 -9.40 11.79
N PRO A 21 10.47 -9.31 10.48
CA PRO A 21 11.15 -10.13 9.48
C PRO A 21 12.65 -9.85 9.48
N VAL A 22 13.44 -10.92 9.32
CA VAL A 22 14.93 -10.85 9.33
C VAL A 22 15.45 -9.91 8.24
N SER A 23 14.78 -9.91 7.09
CA SER A 23 15.01 -8.96 6.02
C SER A 23 13.74 -8.73 5.20
N CYS A 24 13.73 -7.63 4.45
CA CYS A 24 12.71 -7.31 3.49
C CYS A 24 13.13 -7.86 2.13
N HIS A 25 12.54 -8.98 1.72
CA HIS A 25 12.79 -9.65 0.44
C HIS A 25 12.66 -8.70 -0.77
N ILE A 26 11.70 -7.77 -0.71
CA ILE A 26 11.49 -6.74 -1.74
C ILE A 26 12.69 -5.78 -1.83
N CYS A 27 13.28 -5.38 -0.69
CA CYS A 27 14.42 -4.47 -0.64
C CYS A 27 15.77 -5.16 -0.85
N ASP A 28 15.85 -6.48 -0.69
CA ASP A 28 17.06 -7.27 -0.90
C ASP A 28 17.33 -7.54 -2.39
N GLU A 29 16.39 -7.19 -3.27
CA GLU A 29 16.58 -7.28 -4.73
C GLU A 29 17.52 -6.16 -5.23
N GLU A 30 18.39 -6.50 -6.19
CA GLU A 30 19.51 -5.66 -6.63
C GLU A 30 19.12 -4.27 -7.16
N ARG A 31 17.83 -4.05 -7.48
CA ARG A 31 17.32 -2.78 -8.04
C ARG A 31 16.91 -1.78 -6.97
N GLN A 32 17.06 -2.10 -5.68
CA GLN A 32 16.68 -1.19 -4.60
C GLN A 32 17.80 -0.36 -4.00
N TYR A 33 17.42 0.86 -3.58
CA TYR A 33 18.27 1.72 -2.77
C TYR A 33 18.49 1.07 -1.40
N VAL A 34 19.74 0.71 -1.10
CA VAL A 34 20.12 0.19 0.21
C VAL A 34 20.16 1.34 1.21
N ASN A 35 19.24 1.34 2.17
CA ASN A 35 19.29 2.28 3.29
C ASN A 35 20.60 2.07 4.08
N PRO A 36 21.47 3.10 4.22
CA PRO A 36 22.74 2.98 4.93
C PRO A 36 22.61 2.56 6.40
N LYS A 37 21.43 2.75 7.00
CA LYS A 37 21.11 2.34 8.37
C LYS A 37 20.58 0.90 8.48
N GLY A 38 20.49 0.19 7.37
CA GLY A 38 19.84 -1.12 7.28
C GLY A 38 18.33 -1.01 7.14
N GLN A 39 17.67 -2.17 7.20
CA GLN A 39 16.22 -2.28 7.12
C GLN A 39 15.60 -2.08 8.51
N SER A 40 14.43 -1.46 8.53
CA SER A 40 13.65 -1.23 9.75
C SER A 40 12.17 -1.44 9.48
N TRP A 41 11.43 -1.67 10.56
CA TRP A 41 10.05 -2.10 10.51
C TRP A 41 9.15 -1.19 11.35
N THR A 42 7.90 -1.07 10.92
CA THR A 42 6.80 -0.46 11.66
C THR A 42 5.53 -1.29 11.46
N THR A 43 4.37 -0.78 11.85
CA THR A 43 3.05 -1.35 11.54
C THR A 43 2.12 -0.25 11.06
N LEU A 44 1.05 -0.61 10.34
CA LEU A 44 0.02 0.36 9.98
C LEU A 44 -0.60 1.01 11.22
N GLU A 45 -0.84 0.24 12.28
CA GLU A 45 -1.34 0.73 13.57
C GLU A 45 -0.45 1.81 14.19
N ASN A 46 0.88 1.61 14.18
CA ASN A 46 1.81 2.63 14.65
C ASN A 46 1.74 3.89 13.78
N LEU A 47 1.70 3.75 12.45
CA LEU A 47 1.61 4.89 11.54
C LEU A 47 0.33 5.71 11.75
N GLN A 48 -0.78 5.06 12.09
CA GLN A 48 -2.07 5.70 12.42
C GLN A 48 -2.03 6.38 13.80
N THR A 49 -1.36 5.78 14.78
CA THR A 49 -1.27 6.30 16.15
C THR A 49 -0.38 7.53 16.25
N ASP A 50 0.65 7.63 15.42
CA ASP A 50 1.61 8.74 15.42
C ASP A 50 1.03 10.06 14.90
N ASP A 51 -0.21 10.07 14.35
CA ASP A 51 -0.96 11.22 13.76
C ASP A 51 -0.12 12.15 12.87
N THR A 52 0.96 11.59 12.32
CA THR A 52 1.97 12.31 11.56
C THR A 52 1.60 12.34 10.08
N TYR A 53 0.95 11.27 9.61
CA TYR A 53 0.68 11.01 8.22
C TYR A 53 -0.78 11.28 7.87
N LYS A 54 -0.98 11.82 6.68
CA LYS A 54 -2.30 11.95 6.05
C LYS A 54 -2.16 11.67 4.58
N ASN A 55 -3.19 11.12 3.95
CA ASN A 55 -3.21 11.05 2.50
C ASN A 55 -3.79 12.33 1.90
N GLU A 56 -3.11 12.81 0.87
CA GLU A 56 -3.58 13.83 -0.05
C GLU A 56 -4.14 13.13 -1.29
N ILE A 57 -5.38 13.50 -1.66
CA ILE A 57 -6.06 12.99 -2.85
C ILE A 57 -6.31 14.18 -3.78
N ILE A 58 -5.72 14.15 -4.97
CA ILE A 58 -5.79 15.23 -5.96
C ILE A 58 -6.48 14.72 -7.21
N LYS A 59 -7.44 15.50 -7.73
CA LYS A 59 -8.00 15.23 -9.05
C LYS A 59 -7.02 15.72 -10.12
N GLU A 60 -6.40 14.80 -10.82
CA GLU A 60 -5.45 15.12 -11.90
C GLU A 60 -6.21 15.49 -13.17
N GLU A 61 -7.19 14.67 -13.55
CA GLU A 61 -8.02 14.87 -14.74
C GLU A 61 -9.43 14.29 -14.52
N ASN A 62 -10.27 14.31 -15.55
CA ASN A 62 -11.59 13.70 -15.46
C ASN A 62 -11.49 12.18 -15.29
N GLY A 63 -11.92 11.67 -14.13
CA GLY A 63 -11.87 10.24 -13.83
C GLY A 63 -10.51 9.75 -13.32
N LEU A 64 -9.56 10.64 -13.02
CA LEU A 64 -8.24 10.25 -12.50
C LEU A 64 -7.90 11.04 -11.24
N TYR A 65 -7.60 10.33 -10.16
CA TYR A 65 -7.23 10.91 -8.88
C TYR A 65 -5.94 10.28 -8.36
N SER A 66 -4.94 11.08 -8.01
CA SER A 66 -3.73 10.60 -7.35
C SER A 66 -3.93 10.54 -5.84
N ILE A 67 -3.28 9.59 -5.18
CA ILE A 67 -3.22 9.44 -3.72
C ILE A 67 -1.75 9.39 -3.29
N THR A 68 -1.34 10.29 -2.41
CA THR A 68 0.01 10.31 -1.83
C THR A 68 -0.03 10.55 -0.33
N THR A 69 0.87 9.92 0.43
CA THR A 69 1.02 10.16 1.87
C THR A 69 1.89 11.40 2.15
N LYS A 70 1.46 12.27 3.08
CA LYS A 70 2.14 13.49 3.51
C LYS A 70 2.34 13.51 5.04
N PRO A 71 3.56 13.75 5.56
CA PRO A 71 4.83 13.76 4.81
C PRO A 71 5.08 12.41 4.12
N GLY A 72 6.01 12.37 3.17
CA GLY A 72 6.27 11.14 2.41
C GLY A 72 6.67 9.99 3.33
N PHE A 73 6.09 8.81 3.09
CA PHE A 73 6.44 7.56 3.77
C PHE A 73 7.10 6.60 2.79
N ALA A 74 8.04 5.78 3.28
CA ALA A 74 8.79 4.82 2.47
C ALA A 74 9.43 5.50 1.24
N ILE A 75 9.40 4.84 0.07
CA ILE A 75 9.90 5.37 -1.20
C ILE A 75 9.02 6.49 -1.80
N GLY A 76 8.00 6.98 -1.09
CA GLY A 76 7.13 8.05 -1.57
C GLY A 76 6.19 7.61 -2.69
N GLN A 77 5.56 6.45 -2.51
CA GLN A 77 4.63 5.85 -3.49
C GLN A 77 3.46 6.78 -3.83
N THR A 78 2.92 6.60 -5.03
CA THR A 78 1.68 7.23 -5.49
C THR A 78 0.76 6.17 -6.06
N ALA A 79 -0.47 6.08 -5.54
CA ALA A 79 -1.53 5.25 -6.13
C ALA A 79 -2.52 6.14 -6.89
N PHE A 80 -3.32 5.54 -7.77
CA PHE A 80 -4.32 6.26 -8.55
C PHE A 80 -5.68 5.59 -8.46
N VAL A 81 -6.73 6.38 -8.24
CA VAL A 81 -8.10 5.93 -8.50
C VAL A 81 -8.45 6.30 -9.94
N VAL A 82 -8.63 5.27 -10.76
CA VAL A 82 -9.08 5.38 -12.15
C VAL A 82 -10.58 5.07 -12.20
N LYS A 83 -11.37 6.08 -12.53
CA LYS A 83 -12.84 6.03 -12.57
C LYS A 83 -13.34 6.20 -13.99
N THR A 84 -14.07 5.19 -14.43
CA THR A 84 -14.88 5.19 -15.65
C THR A 84 -16.38 5.29 -15.28
N GLU A 85 -17.28 5.22 -16.28
CA GLU A 85 -18.72 5.21 -16.01
C GLU A 85 -19.17 3.97 -15.23
N SER A 86 -18.53 2.82 -15.45
CA SER A 86 -18.95 1.52 -14.90
C SER A 86 -17.93 0.84 -14.00
N TYR A 87 -16.73 1.42 -13.83
CA TYR A 87 -15.63 0.76 -13.12
C TYR A 87 -14.69 1.76 -12.43
N ARG A 88 -14.26 1.43 -11.22
CA ARG A 88 -13.36 2.20 -10.35
C ARG A 88 -12.23 1.29 -9.88
N LEU A 89 -11.05 1.48 -10.46
CA LEU A 89 -9.85 0.71 -10.16
C LEU A 89 -8.92 1.54 -9.28
N LEU A 90 -8.37 0.94 -8.22
CA LEU A 90 -7.15 1.44 -7.60
C LEU A 90 -5.95 0.85 -8.36
N TRP A 91 -5.24 1.71 -9.10
CA TRP A 91 -3.99 1.36 -9.75
C TRP A 91 -2.82 1.64 -8.81
N ASP A 92 -2.05 0.59 -8.53
CA ASP A 92 -1.03 0.53 -7.48
C ASP A 92 -1.61 0.78 -6.07
N CYS A 93 -0.80 0.65 -5.02
CA CYS A 93 -1.24 0.86 -3.64
C CYS A 93 -0.19 1.65 -2.84
N ILE A 94 -0.65 2.39 -1.83
CA ILE A 94 0.21 3.07 -0.85
C ILE A 94 0.05 2.45 0.54
N THR A 95 1.02 2.68 1.42
CA THR A 95 1.05 2.04 2.75
C THR A 95 -0.01 2.61 3.70
N TYR A 96 -0.11 3.94 3.79
CA TYR A 96 -0.93 4.57 4.82
C TYR A 96 -2.41 4.53 4.42
N LEU A 97 -3.26 4.07 5.32
CA LEU A 97 -4.72 4.02 5.18
C LEU A 97 -5.35 4.45 6.50
N ASP A 98 -6.22 5.45 6.46
CA ASP A 98 -6.94 5.97 7.63
C ASP A 98 -8.42 6.19 7.28
N GLU A 99 -9.25 6.40 8.30
CA GLU A 99 -10.69 6.61 8.14
C GLU A 99 -11.02 7.80 7.23
N THR A 100 -10.20 8.85 7.25
CA THR A 100 -10.40 10.02 6.38
C THR A 100 -10.17 9.67 4.91
N THR A 101 -9.14 8.88 4.59
CA THR A 101 -8.88 8.37 3.24
C THR A 101 -10.00 7.46 2.79
N ILE A 102 -10.44 6.54 3.66
CA ILE A 102 -11.51 5.59 3.37
C ILE A 102 -12.80 6.34 3.00
N ALA A 103 -13.19 7.33 3.81
CA ALA A 103 -14.37 8.15 3.54
C ALA A 103 -14.28 8.88 2.19
N LYS A 104 -13.14 9.54 1.91
CA LYS A 104 -12.94 10.26 0.65
C LYS A 104 -12.98 9.34 -0.57
N ILE A 105 -12.42 8.14 -0.49
CA ILE A 105 -12.48 7.18 -1.60
C ILE A 105 -13.94 6.72 -1.82
N LYS A 106 -14.67 6.41 -0.75
CA LYS A 106 -16.11 6.06 -0.85
C LYS A 106 -16.94 7.18 -1.47
N GLU A 107 -16.61 8.45 -1.22
CA GLU A 107 -17.25 9.61 -1.88
C GLU A 107 -16.98 9.67 -3.40
N LEU A 108 -15.84 9.15 -3.87
CA LEU A 108 -15.55 9.01 -5.30
C LEU A 108 -16.36 7.87 -5.96
N GLY A 109 -16.92 6.98 -5.14
CA GLY A 109 -17.64 5.75 -5.48
C GLY A 109 -16.93 4.52 -4.94
N GLU A 110 -17.64 3.40 -4.85
CA GLU A 110 -17.06 2.12 -4.40
C GLU A 110 -15.99 1.63 -5.39
N LEU A 111 -14.85 1.16 -4.88
CA LEU A 111 -13.84 0.51 -5.72
C LEU A 111 -14.38 -0.83 -6.20
N ASP A 112 -13.96 -1.25 -7.40
CA ASP A 112 -14.31 -2.54 -7.98
C ASP A 112 -13.13 -3.53 -7.94
N ALA A 113 -11.88 -3.02 -7.86
CA ALA A 113 -10.66 -3.81 -7.76
C ALA A 113 -9.44 -2.97 -7.38
N ILE A 114 -8.36 -3.68 -7.03
CA ILE A 114 -6.99 -3.17 -6.97
C ILE A 114 -6.16 -3.92 -8.01
N ALA A 115 -5.35 -3.21 -8.80
CA ALA A 115 -4.36 -3.83 -9.69
C ALA A 115 -2.98 -3.24 -9.42
N LEU A 116 -1.97 -4.09 -9.35
CA LEU A 116 -0.62 -3.70 -8.91
C LEU A 116 0.39 -3.92 -10.01
N SER A 117 1.22 -2.90 -10.25
CA SER A 117 2.17 -2.91 -11.36
C SER A 117 3.43 -3.73 -11.08
N HIS A 118 3.94 -3.73 -9.85
CA HIS A 118 5.16 -4.44 -9.43
C HIS A 118 5.31 -4.47 -7.89
N PRO A 119 6.24 -5.29 -7.33
CA PRO A 119 6.30 -5.59 -5.90
C PRO A 119 6.45 -4.39 -4.95
N HIS A 120 7.10 -3.32 -5.39
CA HIS A 120 7.27 -2.12 -4.57
C HIS A 120 5.96 -1.39 -4.29
N TYR A 121 4.89 -1.66 -5.03
CA TYR A 121 3.57 -1.07 -4.82
C TYR A 121 2.61 -1.99 -4.08
N TYR A 122 3.08 -3.13 -3.58
CA TYR A 122 2.24 -4.06 -2.83
C TYR A 122 1.84 -3.51 -1.47
N SER A 123 2.67 -2.64 -0.87
CA SER A 123 2.27 -1.77 0.25
C SER A 123 1.48 -2.53 1.33
N THR A 124 0.36 -1.97 1.79
CA THR A 124 -0.66 -2.59 2.63
C THR A 124 -1.86 -3.06 1.80
N GLN A 125 -1.65 -3.56 0.58
CA GLN A 125 -2.70 -3.96 -0.38
C GLN A 125 -3.84 -4.79 0.23
N VAL A 126 -3.54 -5.66 1.19
CA VAL A 126 -4.54 -6.51 1.84
C VAL A 126 -5.44 -5.69 2.75
N GLU A 127 -4.91 -4.71 3.49
CA GLU A 127 -5.71 -3.78 4.30
C GLU A 127 -6.67 -2.99 3.42
N TRP A 128 -6.20 -2.52 2.26
CA TRP A 128 -7.04 -1.82 1.29
C TRP A 128 -8.12 -2.74 0.72
N ALA A 129 -7.74 -3.92 0.25
CA ALA A 129 -8.69 -4.89 -0.32
C ALA A 129 -9.78 -5.30 0.67
N GLU A 130 -9.41 -5.62 1.92
CA GLU A 130 -10.36 -5.98 2.98
C GLU A 130 -11.24 -4.79 3.39
N THR A 131 -10.70 -3.57 3.43
CA THR A 131 -11.46 -2.36 3.78
C THR A 131 -12.51 -1.99 2.74
N PHE A 132 -12.21 -2.22 1.46
CA PHE A 132 -13.11 -1.90 0.35
C PHE A 132 -13.88 -3.11 -0.19
N ASP A 133 -13.62 -4.32 0.33
CA ASP A 133 -14.21 -5.59 -0.11
C ASP A 133 -14.03 -5.85 -1.62
N VAL A 134 -12.78 -5.74 -2.10
CA VAL A 134 -12.43 -5.83 -3.52
C VAL A 134 -11.31 -6.82 -3.80
N PRO A 135 -11.29 -7.45 -4.99
CA PRO A 135 -10.18 -8.32 -5.40
C PRO A 135 -8.89 -7.55 -5.69
N ILE A 136 -7.76 -8.23 -5.50
CA ILE A 136 -6.43 -7.77 -5.91
C ILE A 136 -5.98 -8.56 -7.14
N TYR A 137 -5.53 -7.86 -8.18
CA TYR A 137 -4.90 -8.44 -9.36
C TYR A 137 -3.40 -8.18 -9.38
N ILE A 138 -2.63 -9.27 -9.43
CA ILE A 138 -1.16 -9.28 -9.52
C ILE A 138 -0.78 -10.18 -10.70
N HIS A 139 0.29 -9.81 -11.43
CA HIS A 139 0.82 -10.65 -12.49
C HIS A 139 1.33 -11.99 -11.94
N GLU A 140 1.11 -13.10 -12.65
CA GLU A 140 1.48 -14.44 -12.16
C GLU A 140 2.99 -14.59 -11.91
N ASP A 141 3.82 -13.99 -12.77
CA ASP A 141 5.28 -13.99 -12.62
C ASP A 141 5.75 -13.35 -11.30
N ASP A 142 4.92 -12.49 -10.68
CA ASP A 142 5.29 -11.86 -9.42
C ASP A 142 4.85 -12.65 -8.18
N LYS A 143 4.35 -13.88 -8.34
CA LYS A 143 3.81 -14.69 -7.23
C LYS A 143 4.77 -14.84 -6.06
N GLU A 144 6.07 -14.94 -6.31
CA GLU A 144 7.09 -15.06 -5.25
C GLU A 144 7.23 -13.79 -4.39
N TRP A 145 6.80 -12.64 -4.91
CA TRP A 145 6.89 -11.34 -4.24
C TRP A 145 5.68 -11.02 -3.35
N VAL A 146 4.69 -11.91 -3.30
CA VAL A 146 3.50 -11.72 -2.45
C VAL A 146 3.84 -12.03 -0.98
N MET A 147 4.20 -10.98 -0.23
CA MET A 147 4.66 -11.09 1.17
C MET A 147 3.52 -11.31 2.19
N ARG A 148 2.28 -10.99 1.81
CA ARG A 148 1.08 -11.21 2.61
C ARG A 148 -0.05 -11.74 1.71
N PRO A 149 -0.47 -13.00 1.85
CA PRO A 149 -1.69 -13.48 1.20
C PRO A 149 -2.93 -12.84 1.83
N SER A 150 -3.95 -12.58 1.02
CA SER A 150 -5.32 -12.24 1.47
C SER A 150 -6.17 -13.51 1.60
N SER A 151 -7.25 -13.44 2.38
CA SER A 151 -8.17 -14.56 2.66
C SER A 151 -9.01 -14.98 1.46
#